data_AF-A0A7C2DR49-F1
#
_entry.id   AF-A0A7C2DR49-F1
#
_cell.length_a   1.000
_cell.length_b   1.000
_cell.length_c   1.000
_cell.angle_alpha   90.00
_cell.angle_beta   90.00
_cell.angle_gamma   90.00
#
_symmetry.space_group_name_H-M   'P 1'
#
loop_
_entity.id
_entity.type
_entity.pdbx_description
1 polymer ?
#
loop_
_entity_poly.entity_id
_entity_poly.type
_entity_poly.pdbx_seq_one_letter_code
_entity_poly.pdbx_strand_id
1 'polypeptide(L)'
;MALRSRIKPSAYFDSVSLMLVQREVRALPGVREAGVVMGTEANKELLRDAGLMSSELGAARPDDLILVVDADDEAAAEAALSRAEEMLVQRRTGTTEGAYRPKTVTSAARALAGANLALISVPGRFAAGVAKEALAAGLHVMLFSDNVPVEAEVELKREASARGLLVMGPDCGTALLGGAALGFANSVRRGPIGIVGAAGTGIQEVSSLIHRGGSGVSHAVGTGGRDLGAAVGGTTALWGLAALAADPDTEVIVLISKPPASQVASTLLAAAQATKKPVVVNFVGASVPSTGRLFGAKTLEDAAEIAVRLATGSPPDWPRRHALPAQEAARLAPGQRYIRGLYSGGTLCYEALGVLEQHIGPVYSNTPLDASRMLPSAMHSREHTVIDMGSDEFTVGRLHPMLDPELRQQRLLREAEDPEVAVILLDIVLGWGAHADPAGQFAPVIRQALERSRAAGRWLAVVATVTGTDLDPQSYDDQVRTLVEAGVLVPSTHVDGVRLAALIAEAAGGRGARREPAVLSLPPGEITLPDAAAIVSLLAQPPRVVNVGLELFADSLRAQGVGVVSVDWQPPAGGKQKLIEMLDKLGA
;
A
#
# COMPACT_ATOMS: atom_id res chain seq x y z
N MET A 1 20.91 26.91 23.14
CA MET A 1 20.43 25.55 22.83
C MET A 1 19.46 25.17 23.92
N ALA A 2 18.24 24.80 23.56
CA ALA A 2 17.17 24.52 24.51
C ALA A 2 16.34 23.33 24.04
N LEU A 3 16.27 22.30 24.87
CA LEU A 3 15.36 21.17 24.72
C LEU A 3 14.13 21.40 25.60
N ARG A 4 12.94 21.43 25.00
CA ARG A 4 11.67 21.61 25.72
C ARG A 4 10.65 20.57 25.30
N SER A 5 9.83 20.14 26.25
CA SER A 5 8.80 19.13 26.02
C SER A 5 7.49 19.45 26.72
N ARG A 6 6.38 18.97 26.15
CA ARG A 6 5.05 19.01 26.75
C ARG A 6 4.37 17.65 26.56
N ILE A 7 3.74 17.14 27.61
CA ILE A 7 2.90 15.94 27.55
C ILE A 7 1.44 16.38 27.69
N LYS A 8 0.58 15.96 26.76
CA LYS A 8 -0.88 16.19 26.85
C LYS A 8 -1.58 14.85 27.13
N PRO A 9 -2.08 14.64 28.35
CA PRO A 9 -2.69 13.38 28.73
C PRO A 9 -3.93 13.04 27.90
N SER A 10 -3.99 11.81 27.39
CA SER A 10 -5.14 11.28 26.64
C SER A 10 -5.63 12.18 25.48
N ALA A 11 -4.73 12.95 24.88
CA ALA A 11 -4.97 13.75 23.68
C ALA A 11 -4.58 12.94 22.44
N TYR A 12 -5.51 12.15 21.91
CA TYR A 12 -5.24 11.32 20.74
C TYR A 12 -5.28 12.11 19.43
N PHE A 13 -4.26 11.90 18.61
CA PHE A 13 -4.18 12.31 17.21
C PHE A 13 -3.65 11.13 16.38
N ASP A 14 -4.04 11.06 15.11
CA ASP A 14 -3.50 10.05 14.21
C ASP A 14 -2.04 10.35 13.82
N SER A 15 -1.30 9.30 13.43
CA SER A 15 0.13 9.42 13.11
C SER A 15 0.43 10.32 11.91
N VAL A 16 -0.49 10.42 10.93
CA VAL A 16 -0.33 11.31 9.77
C VAL A 16 -0.39 12.76 10.23
N SER A 17 -1.41 13.12 11.01
CA SER A 17 -1.53 14.47 11.57
C SER A 17 -0.30 14.85 12.39
N LEU A 18 0.16 13.95 13.26
CA LEU A 18 1.34 14.18 14.10
C LEU A 18 2.61 14.41 13.29
N MET A 19 2.88 13.57 12.29
CA MET A 19 4.08 13.69 11.45
C MET A 19 4.06 14.93 10.56
N LEU A 20 2.91 15.31 10.00
CA LEU A 20 2.79 16.55 9.23
C LEU A 20 3.11 17.77 10.10
N VAL A 21 2.58 17.79 11.33
CA VAL A 21 2.92 18.82 12.32
C VAL A 21 4.40 18.78 12.67
N GLN A 22 4.97 17.60 12.91
CA GLN A 22 6.42 17.46 13.18
C GLN A 22 7.28 18.06 12.07
N ARG A 23 6.96 17.75 10.79
CA ARG A 23 7.71 18.25 9.63
C ARG A 23 7.64 19.77 9.52
N GLU A 24 6.45 20.33 9.67
CA GLU A 24 6.25 21.79 9.62
C GLU A 24 6.94 22.49 10.80
N VAL A 25 6.90 21.91 12.00
CA VAL A 25 7.61 22.42 13.20
C VAL A 25 9.13 22.36 13.01
N ARG A 26 9.65 21.26 12.47
CA ARG A 26 11.09 21.10 12.16
C ARG A 26 11.57 22.08 11.09
N ALA A 27 10.68 22.58 10.24
CA ALA A 27 11.00 23.60 9.23
C ALA A 27 11.00 25.04 9.79
N LEU A 28 10.61 25.26 11.05
CA LEU A 28 10.59 26.60 11.65
C LEU A 28 12.02 27.13 11.88
N PRO A 29 12.25 28.45 11.70
CA PRO A 29 13.55 29.06 11.99
C PRO A 29 13.98 28.81 13.44
N GLY A 30 15.23 28.40 13.62
CA GLY A 30 15.82 28.16 14.94
C GLY A 30 15.49 26.79 15.56
N VAL A 31 14.66 25.96 14.91
CA VAL A 31 14.42 24.57 15.31
C VAL A 31 15.46 23.66 14.66
N ARG A 32 16.10 22.81 15.46
CA ARG A 32 17.09 21.83 15.00
C ARG A 32 16.46 20.47 14.81
N GLU A 33 15.64 20.07 15.77
CA GLU A 33 14.93 18.80 15.75
C GLU A 33 13.62 18.91 16.52
N ALA A 34 12.61 18.14 16.12
CA ALA A 34 11.30 18.12 16.74
C ALA A 34 10.69 16.72 16.73
N GLY A 35 10.02 16.36 17.83
CA GLY A 35 9.24 15.14 17.98
C GLY A 35 7.80 15.49 18.31
N VAL A 36 6.87 15.03 17.48
CA VAL A 36 5.42 15.16 17.71
C VAL A 36 4.83 13.76 17.56
N VAL A 37 4.63 13.06 18.67
CA VAL A 37 4.35 11.61 18.66
C VAL A 37 3.37 11.21 19.76
N MET A 38 2.69 10.07 19.58
CA MET A 38 2.01 9.40 20.70
C MET A 38 3.04 8.72 21.61
N GLY A 39 2.79 8.62 22.92
CA GLY A 39 3.68 8.05 23.93
C GLY A 39 3.82 6.53 23.90
N THR A 40 3.80 5.90 22.73
CA THR A 40 4.06 4.46 22.56
C THR A 40 5.54 4.16 22.77
N GLU A 41 5.88 2.93 23.17
CA GLU A 41 7.29 2.55 23.39
C GLU A 41 8.14 2.69 22.12
N ALA A 42 7.60 2.30 20.96
CA ALA A 42 8.28 2.49 19.66
C ALA A 42 8.58 3.96 19.37
N ASN A 43 7.65 4.87 19.65
CA ASN A 43 7.88 6.30 19.44
C ASN A 43 8.89 6.87 20.45
N LYS A 44 8.88 6.39 21.69
CA LYS A 44 9.89 6.77 22.70
C LYS A 44 11.29 6.29 22.30
N GLU A 45 11.40 5.14 21.64
CA GLU A 45 12.66 4.69 21.04
C GLU A 45 13.11 5.62 19.93
N LEU A 46 12.22 6.02 19.01
CA LEU A 46 12.54 7.00 17.98
C LEU A 46 13.02 8.34 18.55
N LEU A 47 12.37 8.85 19.60
CA LEU A 47 12.81 10.06 20.29
C LEU A 47 14.19 9.88 20.93
N ARG A 48 14.51 8.66 21.41
CA ARG A 48 15.81 8.37 22.03
C ARG A 48 16.91 8.41 21.01
N ASP A 49 16.67 7.80 19.85
CA ASP A 49 17.61 7.76 18.73
C ASP A 49 17.84 9.17 18.15
N ALA A 50 16.81 10.02 18.17
CA ALA A 50 16.89 11.42 17.76
C ALA A 50 17.53 12.34 18.83
N GLY A 51 17.92 11.81 20.00
CA GLY A 51 18.48 12.63 21.09
C GLY A 51 17.47 13.57 21.77
N LEU A 52 16.17 13.33 21.57
CA LEU A 52 15.08 14.15 22.09
C LEU A 52 14.46 13.62 23.39
N MET A 53 14.88 12.45 23.88
CA MET A 53 14.29 11.87 25.10
C MET A 53 14.74 12.57 26.38
N SER A 54 13.77 12.80 27.27
CA SER A 54 13.99 13.23 28.66
C SER A 54 13.39 12.21 29.65
N SER A 55 13.77 12.31 30.93
CA SER A 55 13.20 11.45 31.99
C SER A 55 11.69 11.64 32.16
N GLU A 56 11.20 12.86 31.92
CA GLU A 56 9.77 13.21 31.97
C GLU A 56 8.98 12.48 30.88
N LEU A 57 9.53 12.41 29.65
CA LEU A 57 8.89 11.73 28.51
C LEU A 57 8.82 10.21 28.69
N GLY A 58 9.73 9.62 29.47
CA GLY A 58 9.72 8.19 29.77
C GLY A 58 8.43 7.72 30.46
N ALA A 59 7.81 8.59 31.27
CA ALA A 59 6.60 8.30 32.03
C ALA A 59 5.29 8.46 31.23
N ALA A 60 5.34 8.98 30.00
CA ALA A 60 4.17 9.14 29.15
C ALA A 60 3.51 7.79 28.85
N ARG A 61 2.19 7.74 28.86
CA ARG A 61 1.42 6.53 28.51
C ARG A 61 1.24 6.43 26.99
N PRO A 62 0.91 5.24 26.45
CA PRO A 62 0.67 5.06 25.01
C PRO A 62 -0.41 5.97 24.40
N ASP A 63 -1.34 6.48 25.21
CA ASP A 63 -2.42 7.39 24.81
C ASP A 63 -2.10 8.88 25.03
N ASP A 64 -0.93 9.22 25.58
CA ASP A 64 -0.51 10.60 25.81
C ASP A 64 0.19 11.16 24.56
N LEU A 65 -0.07 12.42 24.23
CA LEU A 65 0.65 13.15 23.17
C LEU A 65 1.94 13.73 23.74
N ILE A 66 3.06 13.48 23.07
CA ILE A 66 4.37 14.05 23.37
C ILE A 66 4.72 15.07 22.30
N LEU A 67 5.02 16.30 22.74
CA LEU A 67 5.64 17.33 21.93
C LEU A 67 7.02 17.60 22.52
N VAL A 68 8.07 17.57 21.69
CA VAL A 68 9.43 17.88 22.10
C VAL A 68 10.17 18.62 20.99
N VAL A 69 10.94 19.64 21.34
CA VAL A 69 11.67 20.49 20.40
C VAL A 69 13.07 20.77 20.95
N ASP A 70 14.09 20.53 20.12
CA ASP A 70 15.44 21.06 20.30
C ASP A 70 15.65 22.27 19.38
N ALA A 71 16.00 23.41 19.98
CA ALA A 71 16.13 24.69 19.28
C ALA A 71 17.38 25.46 19.69
N ASP A 72 17.70 26.49 18.90
CA ASP A 72 18.81 27.41 19.14
C ASP A 72 18.71 28.12 20.49
N ASP A 73 17.50 28.50 20.91
CA ASP A 73 17.21 29.13 22.19
C ASP A 73 15.81 28.78 22.74
N GLU A 74 15.56 29.23 23.97
CA GLU A 74 14.33 28.98 24.71
C GLU A 74 13.08 29.54 24.02
N ALA A 75 13.19 30.73 23.43
CA ALA A 75 12.06 31.40 22.82
C ALA A 75 11.63 30.68 21.53
N ALA A 76 12.60 30.23 20.74
CA ALA A 76 12.36 29.40 19.56
C ALA A 76 11.69 28.06 19.93
N ALA A 77 12.16 27.39 21.00
CA ALA A 77 11.57 26.14 21.46
C ALA A 77 10.10 26.30 21.90
N GLU A 78 9.79 27.32 22.71
CA GLU A 78 8.42 27.57 23.17
C GLU A 78 7.47 28.03 22.05
N ALA A 79 7.97 28.83 21.11
CA ALA A 79 7.20 29.23 19.93
C ALA A 79 6.87 28.02 19.04
N ALA A 80 7.84 27.12 18.83
CA ALA A 80 7.66 25.89 18.07
C ALA A 80 6.65 24.94 18.73
N LEU A 81 6.73 24.73 20.04
CA LEU A 81 5.76 23.92 20.79
C LEU A 81 4.34 24.50 20.73
N SER A 82 4.21 25.82 20.88
CA SER A 82 2.90 26.49 20.80
C SER A 82 2.32 26.40 19.39
N ARG A 83 3.15 26.56 18.35
CA ARG A 83 2.74 26.36 16.97
C ARG A 83 2.31 24.92 16.70
N ALA A 84 3.02 23.93 17.23
CA ALA A 84 2.63 22.52 17.12
C ALA A 84 1.23 22.27 17.69
N GLU A 85 0.93 22.81 18.87
CA GLU A 85 -0.40 22.71 19.50
C GLU A 85 -1.49 23.38 18.65
N GLU A 86 -1.24 24.60 18.16
CA GLU A 86 -2.19 25.30 17.29
C GLU A 86 -2.52 24.51 16.04
N MET A 87 -1.50 23.91 15.40
CA MET A 87 -1.69 23.12 14.19
C MET A 87 -2.48 21.84 14.44
N LEU A 88 -2.23 21.17 15.56
CA LEU A 88 -3.01 20.00 15.97
C LEU A 88 -4.47 20.35 16.23
N VAL A 89 -4.73 21.48 16.91
CA VAL A 89 -6.09 21.99 17.13
C VAL A 89 -6.75 22.36 15.79
N GLN A 90 -6.06 23.11 14.93
CA GLN A 90 -6.57 23.51 13.61
C GLN A 90 -6.92 22.31 12.74
N ARG A 91 -6.09 21.26 12.72
CA ARG A 91 -6.37 20.01 11.99
C ARG A 91 -7.56 19.25 12.58
N ARG A 92 -7.82 19.39 13.87
CA ARG A 92 -9.00 18.84 14.53
C ARG A 92 -10.28 19.62 14.22
N THR A 93 -10.17 20.94 14.02
CA THR A 93 -11.30 21.86 13.74
C THR A 93 -11.51 22.17 12.27
N GLY A 94 -10.57 21.84 11.39
CA GLY A 94 -10.51 22.24 9.97
C GLY A 94 -11.61 21.65 9.08
N THR A 95 -12.48 20.80 9.62
CA THR A 95 -13.69 20.34 8.94
C THR A 95 -14.88 21.19 9.35
N THR A 96 -15.24 22.19 8.54
CA THR A 96 -16.48 23.01 8.59
C THR A 96 -16.91 23.45 10.01
N GLU A 97 -16.75 24.74 10.30
CA GLU A 97 -17.38 25.38 11.47
C GLU A 97 -18.82 24.89 11.67
N GLY A 98 -19.06 24.14 12.75
CA GLY A 98 -20.40 23.78 13.23
C GLY A 98 -20.96 22.39 12.88
N ALA A 99 -20.28 21.53 12.12
CA ALA A 99 -20.82 20.19 11.83
C ALA A 99 -20.60 19.20 12.98
N TYR A 100 -21.68 18.72 13.61
CA TYR A 100 -21.65 17.64 14.60
C TYR A 100 -20.98 16.39 14.02
N ARG A 101 -19.90 15.93 14.67
CA ARG A 101 -19.26 14.65 14.35
C ARG A 101 -19.83 13.54 15.25
N PRO A 102 -20.44 12.50 14.67
CA PRO A 102 -20.93 11.36 15.44
C PRO A 102 -19.78 10.64 16.15
N LYS A 103 -20.02 10.13 17.37
CA LYS A 103 -18.99 9.45 18.19
C LYS A 103 -18.94 7.94 18.00
N THR A 104 -19.91 7.38 17.29
CA THR A 104 -20.04 5.93 17.08
C THR A 104 -20.34 5.64 15.61
N VAL A 105 -19.96 4.46 15.14
CA VAL A 105 -20.25 4.01 13.77
C VAL A 105 -21.76 4.00 13.53
N THR A 106 -22.53 3.51 14.51
CA THR A 106 -23.99 3.45 14.42
C THR A 106 -24.62 4.84 14.25
N SER A 107 -24.13 5.84 15.00
CA SER A 107 -24.66 7.20 14.89
C SER A 107 -24.28 7.87 13.56
N ALA A 108 -23.08 7.60 13.04
CA ALA A 108 -22.65 8.07 11.72
C ALA A 108 -23.46 7.43 10.58
N ALA A 109 -23.70 6.11 10.64
CA ALA A 109 -24.51 5.41 9.66
C ALA A 109 -25.94 5.97 9.59
N ARG A 110 -26.52 6.36 10.72
CA ARG A 110 -27.85 7.01 10.76
C ARG A 110 -27.84 8.43 10.22
N ALA A 111 -26.76 9.18 10.43
CA ALA A 111 -26.62 10.54 9.93
C ALA A 111 -26.40 10.58 8.40
N LEU A 112 -25.76 9.55 7.85
CA LEU A 112 -25.51 9.41 6.41
C LEU A 112 -26.55 8.48 5.79
N ALA A 113 -27.65 9.05 5.28
CA ALA A 113 -28.70 8.27 4.61
C ALA A 113 -28.12 7.33 3.54
N GLY A 114 -28.42 6.03 3.59
CA GLY A 114 -27.89 5.07 2.62
C GLY A 114 -26.40 4.73 2.79
N ALA A 115 -25.80 5.02 3.95
CA ALA A 115 -24.49 4.49 4.32
C ALA A 115 -24.45 2.96 4.13
N ASN A 116 -23.43 2.47 3.44
CA ASN A 116 -23.29 1.05 3.12
C ASN A 116 -21.86 0.52 3.32
N LEU A 117 -20.87 1.39 3.57
CA LEU A 117 -19.48 1.00 3.79
C LEU A 117 -18.90 1.72 5.00
N ALA A 118 -18.13 1.01 5.82
CA ALA A 118 -17.24 1.59 6.82
C ALA A 118 -15.78 1.46 6.38
N LEU A 119 -15.05 2.56 6.32
CA LEU A 119 -13.60 2.58 6.07
C LEU A 119 -12.86 2.80 7.38
N ILE A 120 -12.10 1.79 7.82
CA ILE A 120 -11.52 1.72 9.18
C ILE A 120 -10.00 1.73 9.12
N SER A 121 -9.39 2.78 9.67
CA SER A 121 -7.95 3.06 9.70
C SER A 121 -7.47 3.47 11.12
N VAL A 122 -8.02 2.82 12.14
CA VAL A 122 -7.63 3.01 13.55
C VAL A 122 -6.49 2.06 13.93
N PRO A 123 -5.80 2.22 15.07
CA PRO A 123 -4.76 1.28 15.49
C PRO A 123 -5.26 -0.17 15.56
N GLY A 124 -4.49 -1.12 15.03
CA GLY A 124 -4.89 -2.53 14.84
C GLY A 124 -5.56 -3.19 16.03
N ARG A 125 -5.03 -2.94 17.24
CA ARG A 125 -5.59 -3.45 18.51
C ARG A 125 -7.06 -3.09 18.75
N PHE A 126 -7.56 -2.01 18.15
CA PHE A 126 -8.96 -1.58 18.28
C PHE A 126 -9.79 -1.86 17.02
N ALA A 127 -9.14 -2.15 15.89
CA ALA A 127 -9.78 -2.16 14.59
C ALA A 127 -10.84 -3.26 14.46
N ALA A 128 -10.62 -4.43 15.08
CA ALA A 128 -11.60 -5.51 15.11
C ALA A 128 -12.91 -5.11 15.84
N GLY A 129 -12.80 -4.40 16.96
CA GLY A 129 -13.98 -3.92 17.70
C GLY A 129 -14.80 -2.92 16.90
N VAL A 130 -14.14 -1.98 16.21
CA VAL A 130 -14.82 -1.03 15.31
C VAL A 130 -15.46 -1.74 14.11
N ALA A 131 -14.80 -2.76 13.55
CA ALA A 131 -15.35 -3.55 12.46
C ALA A 131 -16.60 -4.34 12.89
N LYS A 132 -16.61 -4.93 14.09
CA LYS A 132 -17.82 -5.57 14.66
C LYS A 132 -18.97 -4.57 14.81
N GLU A 133 -18.69 -3.35 15.28
CA GLU A 133 -19.73 -2.29 15.36
C GLU A 133 -20.29 -1.95 13.97
N ALA A 134 -19.44 -1.84 12.95
CA ALA A 134 -19.86 -1.57 11.58
C ALA A 134 -20.72 -2.70 10.99
N LEU A 135 -20.34 -3.96 11.17
CA LEU A 135 -21.12 -5.13 10.73
C LEU A 135 -22.47 -5.20 11.44
N ALA A 136 -22.52 -4.89 12.74
CA ALA A 136 -23.76 -4.81 13.50
C ALA A 136 -24.68 -3.68 13.00
N ALA A 137 -24.10 -2.59 12.50
CA ALA A 137 -24.83 -1.50 11.84
C ALA A 137 -25.25 -1.80 10.39
N GLY A 138 -24.96 -3.01 9.86
CA GLY A 138 -25.32 -3.42 8.51
C GLY A 138 -24.41 -2.87 7.42
N LEU A 139 -23.22 -2.40 7.76
CA LEU A 139 -22.26 -1.86 6.80
C LEU A 139 -21.29 -2.95 6.32
N HIS A 140 -20.94 -2.91 5.04
CA HIS A 140 -19.72 -3.56 4.57
C HIS A 140 -18.51 -2.88 5.22
N VAL A 141 -17.37 -3.57 5.29
CA VAL A 141 -16.17 -3.04 5.94
C VAL A 141 -14.99 -3.09 4.98
N MET A 142 -14.29 -1.96 4.85
CA MET A 142 -12.90 -1.91 4.41
C MET A 142 -12.02 -1.63 5.62
N LEU A 143 -11.26 -2.64 6.02
CA LEU A 143 -10.34 -2.60 7.14
C LEU A 143 -8.93 -2.35 6.60
N PHE A 144 -8.62 -1.06 6.42
CA PHE A 144 -7.29 -0.59 6.06
C PHE A 144 -6.27 -0.88 7.17
N SER A 145 -6.75 -0.82 8.41
CA SER A 145 -5.94 -1.06 9.62
C SER A 145 -5.21 -2.41 9.53
N ASP A 146 -3.92 -2.39 9.81
CA ASP A 146 -3.08 -3.57 9.95
C ASP A 146 -2.87 -3.91 11.46
N ASN A 147 -2.06 -4.91 11.79
CA ASN A 147 -1.79 -5.39 13.15
C ASN A 147 -3.06 -5.90 13.88
N VAL A 148 -3.95 -6.52 13.12
CA VAL A 148 -5.14 -7.20 13.63
C VAL A 148 -4.84 -8.70 13.74
N PRO A 149 -5.12 -9.37 14.87
CA PRO A 149 -4.92 -10.81 15.02
C PRO A 149 -5.63 -11.63 13.93
N VAL A 150 -5.03 -12.75 13.51
CA VAL A 150 -5.58 -13.61 12.45
C VAL A 150 -6.92 -14.21 12.87
N GLU A 151 -7.06 -14.56 14.14
CA GLU A 151 -8.29 -15.13 14.70
C GLU A 151 -9.45 -14.12 14.60
N ALA A 152 -9.16 -12.83 14.84
CA ALA A 152 -10.13 -11.75 14.71
C ALA A 152 -10.52 -11.53 13.23
N GLU A 153 -9.57 -11.61 12.29
CA GLU A 153 -9.87 -11.56 10.86
C GLU A 153 -10.83 -12.68 10.43
N VAL A 154 -10.56 -13.92 10.85
CA VAL A 154 -11.40 -15.08 10.55
C VAL A 154 -12.81 -14.89 11.14
N GLU A 155 -12.91 -14.43 12.39
CA GLU A 155 -14.18 -14.15 13.04
C GLU A 155 -14.99 -13.09 12.27
N LEU A 156 -14.37 -11.97 11.91
CA LEU A 156 -15.00 -10.87 11.17
C LEU A 156 -15.50 -11.32 9.80
N LYS A 157 -14.69 -12.06 9.03
CA LYS A 157 -15.06 -12.55 7.70
C LYS A 157 -16.18 -13.59 7.77
N ARG A 158 -16.19 -14.44 8.80
CA ARG A 158 -17.27 -15.38 9.07
C ARG A 158 -18.57 -14.67 9.43
N GLU A 159 -18.52 -13.68 10.32
CA GLU A 159 -19.68 -12.88 10.70
C GLU A 159 -20.25 -12.13 9.50
N ALA A 160 -19.40 -11.50 8.69
CA ALA A 160 -19.82 -10.81 7.49
C ALA A 160 -20.51 -11.76 6.50
N SER A 161 -19.92 -12.93 6.25
CA SER A 161 -20.52 -13.97 5.40
C SER A 161 -21.90 -14.40 5.89
N ALA A 162 -22.07 -14.60 7.20
CA ALA A 162 -23.36 -14.97 7.79
C ALA A 162 -24.43 -13.87 7.65
N ARG A 163 -24.01 -12.61 7.50
CA ARG A 163 -24.88 -11.44 7.30
C ARG A 163 -25.05 -11.06 5.82
N GLY A 164 -24.38 -11.75 4.90
CA GLY A 164 -24.32 -11.35 3.48
C GLY A 164 -23.51 -10.07 3.23
N LEU A 165 -22.67 -9.67 4.18
CA LEU A 165 -21.79 -8.50 4.09
C LEU A 165 -20.39 -8.90 3.66
N LEU A 166 -19.58 -7.89 3.31
CA LEU A 166 -18.21 -8.06 2.86
C LEU A 166 -17.25 -7.39 3.85
N VAL A 167 -16.19 -8.09 4.24
CA VAL A 167 -15.04 -7.53 4.97
C VAL A 167 -13.81 -7.61 4.07
N MET A 168 -13.37 -6.47 3.58
CA MET A 168 -12.13 -6.26 2.85
C MET A 168 -11.03 -5.95 3.86
N GLY A 169 -10.06 -6.83 4.05
CA GLY A 169 -9.01 -6.66 5.05
C GLY A 169 -9.12 -7.63 6.23
N PRO A 170 -8.31 -7.48 7.30
CA PRO A 170 -7.34 -6.41 7.60
C PRO A 170 -6.23 -6.24 6.56
N ASP A 171 -5.47 -5.15 6.68
CA ASP A 171 -4.40 -4.82 5.71
C ASP A 171 -4.94 -4.75 4.27
N CYS A 172 -6.10 -4.11 4.10
CA CYS A 172 -6.66 -3.81 2.78
C CYS A 172 -6.30 -2.37 2.40
N GLY A 173 -5.16 -2.21 1.72
CA GLY A 173 -4.66 -0.91 1.29
C GLY A 173 -5.45 -0.26 0.15
N THR A 174 -6.07 -1.05 -0.73
CA THR A 174 -6.60 -0.57 -2.03
C THR A 174 -7.95 -1.21 -2.36
N ALA A 175 -8.93 -0.40 -2.73
CA ALA A 175 -10.16 -0.85 -3.38
C ALA A 175 -10.74 0.22 -4.33
N LEU A 176 -11.49 -0.21 -5.35
CA LEU A 176 -12.23 0.63 -6.30
C LEU A 176 -13.68 0.16 -6.36
N LEU A 177 -14.62 0.83 -5.69
CA LEU A 177 -16.01 0.39 -5.62
C LEU A 177 -16.94 1.46 -6.18
N GLY A 178 -17.82 1.11 -7.12
CA GLY A 178 -18.68 2.09 -7.79
C GLY A 178 -17.94 3.26 -8.47
N GLY A 179 -16.63 3.14 -8.73
CA GLY A 179 -15.78 4.22 -9.24
C GLY A 179 -15.10 5.07 -8.15
N ALA A 180 -15.41 4.85 -6.87
CA ALA A 180 -14.70 5.48 -5.75
C ALA A 180 -13.39 4.73 -5.45
N ALA A 181 -12.30 5.49 -5.34
CA ALA A 181 -10.99 5.03 -4.94
C ALA A 181 -10.85 5.11 -3.41
N LEU A 182 -10.66 3.95 -2.77
CA LEU A 182 -10.61 3.78 -1.33
C LEU A 182 -9.19 3.39 -0.88
N GLY A 183 -8.70 4.02 0.18
CA GLY A 183 -7.34 3.82 0.69
C GLY A 183 -6.29 4.43 -0.25
N PHE A 184 -5.25 3.65 -0.55
CA PHE A 184 -4.25 3.93 -1.58
C PHE A 184 -4.75 3.41 -2.93
N ALA A 185 -5.35 4.25 -3.76
CA ALA A 185 -6.00 3.79 -4.99
C ALA A 185 -5.94 4.83 -6.11
N ASN A 186 -5.78 4.37 -7.35
CA ASN A 186 -5.68 5.24 -8.52
C ASN A 186 -7.05 5.64 -9.05
N SER A 187 -7.16 6.86 -9.57
CA SER A 187 -8.30 7.27 -10.39
C SER A 187 -8.25 6.51 -11.71
N VAL A 188 -9.24 5.66 -11.96
CA VAL A 188 -9.35 4.92 -13.23
C VAL A 188 -10.71 5.17 -13.87
N ARG A 189 -10.78 4.94 -15.19
CA ARG A 189 -12.02 5.13 -15.94
C ARG A 189 -12.93 3.93 -15.65
N ARG A 190 -14.25 4.16 -15.59
CA ARG A 190 -15.23 3.07 -15.53
C ARG A 190 -15.12 2.21 -16.79
N GLY A 191 -15.26 0.89 -16.63
CA GLY A 191 -15.27 -0.04 -17.75
C GLY A 191 -15.63 -1.46 -17.29
N PRO A 192 -15.51 -2.45 -18.18
CA PRO A 192 -16.11 -3.77 -17.97
C PRO A 192 -15.22 -4.76 -17.20
N ILE A 193 -14.04 -4.34 -16.71
CA ILE A 193 -13.08 -5.25 -16.09
C ILE A 193 -13.17 -5.16 -14.56
N GLY A 194 -13.55 -6.26 -13.91
CA GLY A 194 -13.55 -6.38 -12.46
C GLY A 194 -12.26 -7.01 -11.94
N ILE A 195 -11.81 -6.63 -10.76
CA ILE A 195 -10.56 -7.11 -10.13
C ILE A 195 -10.87 -7.61 -8.71
N VAL A 196 -10.31 -8.75 -8.33
CA VAL A 196 -10.26 -9.23 -6.95
C VAL A 196 -8.80 -9.46 -6.60
N GLY A 197 -8.33 -8.95 -5.46
CA GLY A 197 -6.96 -9.27 -5.07
C GLY A 197 -6.56 -9.08 -3.61
N ALA A 198 -5.68 -9.98 -3.18
CA ALA A 198 -4.88 -9.86 -1.95
C ALA A 198 -3.53 -9.19 -2.25
N ALA A 199 -3.60 -8.07 -2.98
CA ALA A 199 -2.43 -7.39 -3.54
C ALA A 199 -2.75 -5.91 -3.77
N GLY A 200 -2.49 -5.03 -2.80
CA GLY A 200 -2.81 -3.60 -2.90
C GLY A 200 -2.18 -2.95 -4.13
N THR A 201 -0.85 -2.87 -4.18
CA THR A 201 -0.13 -2.32 -5.34
C THR A 201 -0.25 -3.17 -6.61
N GLY A 202 -0.60 -4.46 -6.49
CA GLY A 202 -0.97 -5.29 -7.64
C GLY A 202 -2.28 -4.86 -8.29
N ILE A 203 -3.30 -4.52 -7.47
CA ILE A 203 -4.55 -3.92 -7.95
C ILE A 203 -4.25 -2.56 -8.60
N GLN A 204 -3.41 -1.73 -7.97
CA GLN A 204 -3.05 -0.41 -8.51
C GLN A 204 -2.37 -0.51 -9.87
N GLU A 205 -1.39 -1.40 -10.04
CA GLU A 205 -0.69 -1.58 -11.32
C GLU A 205 -1.63 -2.11 -12.40
N VAL A 206 -2.38 -3.18 -12.13
CA VAL A 206 -3.28 -3.75 -13.15
C VAL A 206 -4.39 -2.79 -13.53
N SER A 207 -5.00 -2.10 -12.56
CA SER A 207 -6.04 -1.10 -12.85
C SER A 207 -5.50 0.10 -13.65
N SER A 208 -4.28 0.56 -13.34
CA SER A 208 -3.60 1.64 -14.07
C SER A 208 -3.25 1.22 -15.50
N LEU A 209 -2.74 0.00 -15.68
CA LEU A 209 -2.43 -0.54 -17.00
C LEU A 209 -3.68 -0.78 -17.85
N ILE A 210 -4.79 -1.25 -17.24
CA ILE A 210 -6.09 -1.36 -17.91
C ILE A 210 -6.56 0.01 -18.40
N HIS A 211 -6.51 1.03 -17.53
CA HIS A 211 -6.88 2.41 -17.87
C HIS A 211 -6.05 2.92 -19.06
N ARG A 212 -4.72 2.84 -18.93
CA ARG A 212 -3.77 3.30 -19.95
C ARG A 212 -3.82 2.46 -21.22
N GLY A 213 -4.30 1.23 -21.12
CA GLY A 213 -4.53 0.31 -22.24
C GLY A 213 -5.81 0.55 -23.01
N GLY A 214 -6.60 1.56 -22.63
CA GLY A 214 -7.81 1.97 -23.36
C GLY A 214 -9.12 1.34 -22.87
N SER A 215 -9.09 0.55 -21.79
CA SER A 215 -10.29 0.01 -21.15
C SER A 215 -10.47 0.62 -19.74
N GLY A 216 -11.41 0.10 -18.95
CA GLY A 216 -11.71 0.62 -17.62
C GLY A 216 -12.07 -0.47 -16.62
N VAL A 217 -12.13 -0.07 -15.36
CA VAL A 217 -12.43 -0.98 -14.24
C VAL A 217 -13.87 -0.80 -13.81
N SER A 218 -14.59 -1.91 -13.64
CA SER A 218 -15.91 -1.91 -13.00
C SER A 218 -15.67 -1.78 -11.51
N HIS A 219 -14.99 -2.75 -10.90
CA HIS A 219 -14.70 -2.76 -9.47
C HIS A 219 -13.33 -3.39 -9.22
N ALA A 220 -12.65 -2.98 -8.15
CA ALA A 220 -11.52 -3.69 -7.59
C ALA A 220 -11.76 -3.97 -6.11
N VAL A 221 -11.96 -5.24 -5.78
CA VAL A 221 -12.18 -5.71 -4.42
C VAL A 221 -10.85 -6.14 -3.83
N GLY A 222 -10.27 -5.30 -2.96
CA GLY A 222 -9.14 -5.67 -2.13
C GLY A 222 -9.59 -6.62 -1.02
N THR A 223 -8.85 -7.71 -0.77
CA THR A 223 -9.32 -8.76 0.17
C THR A 223 -8.60 -8.74 1.53
N GLY A 224 -7.48 -8.04 1.60
CA GLY A 224 -6.53 -8.05 2.73
C GLY A 224 -5.32 -8.94 2.46
N GLY A 225 -4.14 -8.52 2.92
CA GLY A 225 -2.87 -9.17 2.58
C GLY A 225 -2.75 -10.66 2.95
N ARG A 226 -3.55 -11.12 3.93
CA ARG A 226 -3.53 -12.51 4.45
C ARG A 226 -4.70 -13.36 3.98
N ASP A 227 -5.66 -12.82 3.23
CA ASP A 227 -6.90 -13.51 2.87
C ASP A 227 -6.64 -14.85 2.19
N LEU A 228 -5.64 -14.91 1.31
CA LEU A 228 -5.28 -16.10 0.54
C LEU A 228 -4.36 -17.08 1.31
N GLY A 229 -4.07 -16.80 2.57
CA GLY A 229 -3.36 -17.70 3.47
C GLY A 229 -4.25 -18.83 3.99
N ALA A 230 -3.63 -19.94 4.40
CA ALA A 230 -4.34 -21.13 4.85
C ALA A 230 -5.26 -20.89 6.05
N ALA A 231 -4.88 -19.99 6.97
CA ALA A 231 -5.66 -19.69 8.16
C ALA A 231 -6.97 -18.92 7.86
N VAL A 232 -6.98 -18.08 6.82
CA VAL A 232 -8.14 -17.23 6.48
C VAL A 232 -9.01 -17.87 5.40
N GLY A 233 -8.42 -18.67 4.51
CA GLY A 233 -9.17 -19.54 3.59
C GLY A 233 -9.73 -18.86 2.34
N GLY A 234 -9.30 -17.64 2.01
CA GLY A 234 -9.72 -16.92 0.80
C GLY A 234 -11.18 -16.48 0.82
N THR A 235 -11.75 -16.27 2.00
CA THR A 235 -13.17 -15.97 2.17
C THR A 235 -13.58 -14.74 1.38
N THR A 236 -12.87 -13.63 1.54
CA THR A 236 -13.22 -12.37 0.86
C THR A 236 -12.98 -12.46 -0.64
N ALA A 237 -11.92 -13.14 -1.08
CA ALA A 237 -11.68 -13.40 -2.49
C ALA A 237 -12.80 -14.21 -3.16
N LEU A 238 -13.32 -15.25 -2.48
CA LEU A 238 -14.43 -16.05 -3.00
C LEU A 238 -15.72 -15.22 -3.14
N TRP A 239 -16.05 -14.42 -2.13
CA TRP A 239 -17.21 -13.52 -2.16
C TRP A 239 -17.07 -12.40 -3.19
N GLY A 240 -15.87 -11.82 -3.31
CA GLY A 240 -15.56 -10.82 -4.35
C GLY A 240 -15.71 -11.40 -5.75
N LEU A 241 -15.18 -12.60 -5.98
CA LEU A 241 -15.32 -13.30 -7.26
C LEU A 241 -16.79 -13.58 -7.59
N ALA A 242 -17.58 -14.04 -6.62
CA ALA A 242 -19.01 -14.27 -6.79
C ALA A 242 -19.78 -12.98 -7.12
N ALA A 243 -19.46 -11.88 -6.43
CA ALA A 243 -20.07 -10.58 -6.67
C ALA A 243 -19.79 -10.08 -8.09
N LEU A 244 -18.53 -10.12 -8.54
CA LEU A 244 -18.16 -9.72 -9.90
C LEU A 244 -18.71 -10.68 -10.96
N ALA A 245 -18.85 -11.96 -10.66
CA ALA A 245 -19.49 -12.91 -11.55
C ALA A 245 -20.99 -12.61 -11.74
N ALA A 246 -21.65 -12.08 -10.73
CA ALA A 246 -23.07 -11.70 -10.75
C ALA A 246 -23.33 -10.25 -11.23
N ASP A 247 -22.33 -9.37 -11.13
CA ASP A 247 -22.45 -7.95 -11.50
C ASP A 247 -22.64 -7.75 -13.02
N PRO A 248 -23.72 -7.11 -13.49
CA PRO A 248 -23.96 -6.94 -14.94
C PRO A 248 -22.93 -6.03 -15.64
N ASP A 249 -22.27 -5.12 -14.91
CA ASP A 249 -21.31 -4.18 -15.48
C ASP A 249 -19.91 -4.80 -15.65
N THR A 250 -19.66 -5.96 -15.05
CA THR A 250 -18.40 -6.70 -15.20
C THR A 250 -18.52 -7.75 -16.30
N GLU A 251 -17.67 -7.69 -17.31
CA GLU A 251 -17.60 -8.71 -18.39
C GLU A 251 -16.38 -9.63 -18.25
N VAL A 252 -15.26 -9.11 -17.75
CA VAL A 252 -14.00 -9.83 -17.52
C VAL A 252 -13.55 -9.66 -16.09
N ILE A 253 -13.09 -10.73 -15.44
CA ILE A 253 -12.60 -10.69 -14.06
C ILE A 253 -11.09 -10.94 -14.05
N VAL A 254 -10.36 -10.19 -13.21
CA VAL A 254 -8.94 -10.43 -12.93
C VAL A 254 -8.79 -10.81 -11.45
N LEU A 255 -8.17 -11.96 -11.18
CA LEU A 255 -7.82 -12.42 -9.85
C LEU A 255 -6.30 -12.29 -9.65
N ILE A 256 -5.88 -11.47 -8.68
CA ILE A 256 -4.47 -11.12 -8.46
C ILE A 256 -4.07 -11.40 -7.02
N SER A 257 -2.94 -12.06 -6.80
CA SER A 257 -2.38 -12.22 -5.46
C SER A 257 -0.90 -12.58 -5.49
N LYS A 258 -0.23 -12.37 -4.35
CA LYS A 258 0.96 -13.17 -4.00
C LYS A 258 0.57 -14.68 -3.95
N PRO A 259 1.52 -15.62 -4.01
CA PRO A 259 1.21 -17.05 -4.03
C PRO A 259 0.27 -17.47 -2.90
N PRO A 260 -0.94 -17.97 -3.22
CA PRO A 260 -1.89 -18.45 -2.22
C PRO A 260 -1.42 -19.75 -1.57
N ALA A 261 -2.02 -20.08 -0.41
CA ALA A 261 -1.97 -21.45 0.09
C ALA A 261 -2.59 -22.42 -0.93
N SER A 262 -2.00 -23.60 -1.12
CA SER A 262 -2.40 -24.56 -2.17
C SER A 262 -3.90 -24.90 -2.17
N GLN A 263 -4.48 -25.12 -0.99
CA GLN A 263 -5.91 -25.39 -0.83
C GLN A 263 -6.77 -24.19 -1.24
N VAL A 264 -6.36 -22.98 -0.91
CA VAL A 264 -7.07 -21.74 -1.27
C VAL A 264 -6.97 -21.49 -2.78
N ALA A 265 -5.79 -21.72 -3.36
CA ALA A 265 -5.56 -21.65 -4.80
C ALA A 265 -6.54 -22.58 -5.54
N SER A 266 -6.63 -23.83 -5.09
CA SER A 266 -7.56 -24.84 -5.61
C SER A 266 -9.00 -24.33 -5.57
N THR A 267 -9.47 -23.89 -4.39
CA THR A 267 -10.84 -23.36 -4.22
C THR A 267 -11.13 -22.18 -5.15
N LEU A 268 -10.21 -21.21 -5.27
CA LEU A 268 -10.40 -20.03 -6.11
C LEU A 268 -10.35 -20.36 -7.61
N LEU A 269 -9.48 -21.28 -8.03
CA LEU A 269 -9.41 -21.73 -9.42
C LEU A 269 -10.67 -22.49 -9.83
N ALA A 270 -11.18 -23.37 -8.97
CA ALA A 270 -12.48 -24.04 -9.18
C ALA A 270 -13.62 -23.01 -9.26
N ALA A 271 -13.60 -22.00 -8.40
CA ALA A 271 -14.62 -20.95 -8.38
C ALA A 271 -14.56 -20.10 -9.65
N ALA A 272 -13.36 -19.77 -10.13
CA ALA A 272 -13.15 -19.06 -11.39
C ALA A 272 -13.69 -19.86 -12.59
N GLN A 273 -13.45 -21.17 -12.62
CA GLN A 273 -13.97 -22.08 -13.65
C GLN A 273 -15.51 -22.20 -13.63
N ALA A 274 -16.13 -22.10 -12.45
CA ALA A 274 -17.58 -22.13 -12.30
C ALA A 274 -18.27 -20.83 -12.78
N THR A 275 -17.51 -19.74 -12.96
CA THR A 275 -18.07 -18.49 -13.49
C THR A 275 -18.41 -18.61 -14.98
N LYS A 276 -19.41 -17.84 -15.43
CA LYS A 276 -19.74 -17.72 -16.84
C LYS A 276 -18.90 -16.66 -17.57
N LYS A 277 -18.02 -15.94 -16.87
CA LYS A 277 -17.23 -14.83 -17.41
C LYS A 277 -15.77 -15.25 -17.60
N PRO A 278 -15.04 -14.68 -18.56
CA PRO A 278 -13.59 -14.83 -18.61
C PRO A 278 -12.93 -14.39 -17.29
N VAL A 279 -12.05 -15.23 -16.75
CA VAL A 279 -11.27 -14.94 -15.54
C VAL A 279 -9.78 -15.04 -15.86
N VAL A 280 -9.09 -13.92 -15.73
CA VAL A 280 -7.63 -13.82 -15.82
C VAL A 280 -7.04 -14.00 -14.42
N VAL A 281 -6.09 -14.90 -14.25
CA VAL A 281 -5.49 -15.20 -12.95
C VAL A 281 -4.00 -14.91 -12.99
N ASN A 282 -3.55 -14.03 -12.10
CA ASN A 282 -2.15 -13.82 -11.79
C ASN A 282 -1.90 -14.16 -10.31
N PHE A 283 -1.19 -15.26 -10.08
CA PHE A 283 -0.57 -15.52 -8.78
C PHE A 283 0.93 -15.26 -8.94
N VAL A 284 1.39 -14.11 -8.47
CA VAL A 284 2.73 -13.59 -8.77
C VAL A 284 3.79 -14.64 -8.39
N GLY A 285 4.62 -15.07 -9.35
CA GLY A 285 5.63 -16.11 -9.13
C GLY A 285 5.14 -17.55 -9.28
N ALA A 286 3.88 -17.77 -9.65
CA ALA A 286 3.30 -19.06 -10.00
C ALA A 286 2.65 -19.02 -11.38
N SER A 287 2.65 -20.16 -12.08
CA SER A 287 2.01 -20.32 -13.38
C SER A 287 0.67 -21.04 -13.20
N VAL A 288 -0.39 -20.43 -13.73
CA VAL A 288 -1.72 -21.05 -13.83
C VAL A 288 -1.94 -21.46 -15.29
N PRO A 289 -2.37 -22.71 -15.58
CA PRO A 289 -2.66 -23.11 -16.95
C PRO A 289 -3.96 -22.47 -17.44
N SER A 290 -3.95 -22.00 -18.69
CA SER A 290 -5.15 -21.48 -19.35
C SER A 290 -6.04 -22.61 -19.85
N THR A 291 -7.34 -22.55 -19.57
CA THR A 291 -8.34 -23.52 -20.05
C THR A 291 -9.74 -22.93 -20.07
N GLY A 292 -10.49 -23.15 -21.15
CA GLY A 292 -11.86 -22.63 -21.29
C GLY A 292 -11.92 -21.11 -21.11
N ARG A 293 -12.55 -20.65 -20.02
CA ARG A 293 -12.67 -19.22 -19.65
C ARG A 293 -11.62 -18.75 -18.65
N LEU A 294 -10.71 -19.62 -18.23
CA LEU A 294 -9.62 -19.33 -17.31
C LEU A 294 -8.35 -19.00 -18.11
N PHE A 295 -7.73 -17.85 -17.84
CA PHE A 295 -6.52 -17.39 -18.49
C PHE A 295 -5.42 -17.15 -17.46
N GLY A 296 -4.33 -17.90 -17.53
CA GLY A 296 -3.17 -17.67 -16.68
C GLY A 296 -2.29 -16.53 -17.21
N ALA A 297 -1.98 -15.57 -16.35
CA ALA A 297 -1.03 -14.49 -16.59
C ALA A 297 0.24 -14.71 -15.77
N LYS A 298 1.42 -14.36 -16.31
CA LYS A 298 2.71 -14.54 -15.61
C LYS A 298 3.14 -13.29 -14.85
N THR A 299 2.71 -12.12 -15.31
CA THR A 299 3.09 -10.79 -14.80
C THR A 299 1.83 -9.93 -14.62
N LEU A 300 1.91 -8.85 -13.83
CA LEU A 300 0.77 -7.93 -13.72
C LEU A 300 0.45 -7.28 -15.08
N GLU A 301 1.49 -7.01 -15.88
CA GLU A 301 1.36 -6.58 -17.28
C GLU A 301 0.56 -7.58 -18.13
N ASP A 302 0.92 -8.87 -18.11
CA ASP A 302 0.20 -9.92 -18.85
C ASP A 302 -1.27 -9.97 -18.43
N ALA A 303 -1.55 -9.80 -17.12
CA ALA A 303 -2.92 -9.84 -16.60
C ALA A 303 -3.75 -8.68 -17.15
N ALA A 304 -3.19 -7.46 -17.16
CA ALA A 304 -3.83 -6.30 -17.76
C ALA A 304 -3.98 -6.45 -19.28
N GLU A 305 -2.96 -6.95 -19.99
CA GLU A 305 -3.00 -7.15 -21.43
C GLU A 305 -4.11 -8.12 -21.84
N ILE A 306 -4.17 -9.29 -21.18
CA ILE A 306 -5.18 -10.31 -21.46
C ILE A 306 -6.57 -9.75 -21.14
N ALA A 307 -6.74 -9.06 -20.02
CA ALA A 307 -8.04 -8.50 -19.62
C ALA A 307 -8.53 -7.44 -20.63
N VAL A 308 -7.66 -6.52 -21.04
CA VAL A 308 -7.97 -5.50 -22.06
C VAL A 308 -8.33 -6.16 -23.39
N ARG A 309 -7.57 -7.18 -23.82
CA ARG A 309 -7.83 -7.91 -25.05
C ARG A 309 -9.18 -8.62 -25.02
N LEU A 310 -9.53 -9.25 -23.90
CA LEU A 310 -10.82 -9.91 -23.73
C LEU A 310 -11.99 -8.91 -23.73
N ALA A 311 -11.81 -7.74 -23.13
CA ALA A 311 -12.85 -6.71 -23.03
C ALA A 311 -13.04 -5.91 -24.34
N THR A 312 -11.98 -5.66 -25.10
CA THR A 312 -12.00 -4.74 -26.24
C THR A 312 -11.82 -5.42 -27.60
N GLY A 313 -11.38 -6.68 -27.61
CA GLY A 313 -10.98 -7.40 -28.82
C GLY A 313 -9.61 -7.00 -29.38
N SER A 314 -8.92 -6.02 -28.78
CA SER A 314 -7.62 -5.51 -29.23
C SER A 314 -6.59 -5.49 -28.09
N PRO A 315 -5.30 -5.70 -28.37
CA PRO A 315 -4.27 -5.50 -27.36
C PRO A 315 -4.21 -4.03 -26.91
N PRO A 316 -3.74 -3.76 -25.67
CA PRO A 316 -3.46 -2.40 -25.25
C PRO A 316 -2.33 -1.77 -26.07
N ASP A 317 -2.42 -0.46 -26.29
CA ASP A 317 -1.35 0.34 -26.89
C ASP A 317 -0.64 1.18 -25.82
N TRP A 318 0.23 0.53 -25.05
CA TRP A 318 1.07 1.25 -24.09
C TRP A 318 2.27 1.88 -24.82
N PRO A 319 2.64 3.12 -24.48
CA PRO A 319 3.77 3.78 -25.12
C PRO A 319 5.01 2.91 -24.95
N ARG A 320 5.83 2.69 -25.98
CA ARG A 320 7.08 1.96 -25.84
C ARG A 320 8.22 2.90 -25.52
N ARG A 321 8.75 2.81 -24.30
CA ARG A 321 9.91 3.60 -23.86
C ARG A 321 11.15 2.71 -23.89
N HIS A 322 11.88 2.79 -25.00
CA HIS A 322 13.07 1.98 -25.18
C HIS A 322 14.28 2.65 -24.52
N ALA A 323 14.88 1.95 -23.55
CA ALA A 323 16.28 2.16 -23.18
C ALA A 323 17.13 1.10 -23.88
N LEU A 324 18.41 1.37 -24.12
CA LEU A 324 19.36 0.44 -24.72
C LEU A 324 20.24 -0.16 -23.61
N PRO A 325 19.92 -1.36 -23.08
CA PRO A 325 20.58 -1.89 -21.88
C PRO A 325 22.10 -2.03 -22.05
N ALA A 326 22.55 -2.39 -23.25
CA ALA A 326 23.97 -2.51 -23.58
C ALA A 326 24.72 -1.18 -23.53
N GLN A 327 24.07 -0.05 -23.84
CA GLN A 327 24.70 1.27 -23.75
C GLN A 327 24.87 1.71 -22.30
N GLU A 328 23.89 1.42 -21.45
CA GLU A 328 24.00 1.68 -20.01
C GLU A 328 25.07 0.78 -19.38
N ALA A 329 25.08 -0.51 -19.72
CA ALA A 329 26.09 -1.45 -19.22
C ALA A 329 27.52 -1.08 -19.64
N ALA A 330 27.71 -0.57 -20.86
CA ALA A 330 29.03 -0.16 -21.36
C ALA A 330 29.65 1.04 -20.61
N ARG A 331 28.84 1.79 -19.85
CA ARG A 331 29.31 2.92 -19.02
C ARG A 331 29.73 2.48 -17.61
N LEU A 332 29.36 1.27 -17.19
CA LEU A 332 29.65 0.76 -15.85
C LEU A 332 31.16 0.56 -15.65
N ALA A 333 31.64 0.93 -14.46
CA ALA A 333 32.99 0.64 -14.03
C ALA A 333 33.17 -0.85 -13.72
N PRO A 334 34.40 -1.39 -13.82
CA PRO A 334 34.67 -2.78 -13.44
C PRO A 334 34.20 -3.07 -12.00
N GLY A 335 33.41 -4.13 -11.83
CA GLY A 335 32.88 -4.56 -10.53
C GLY A 335 31.43 -4.13 -10.26
N GLN A 336 30.88 -3.16 -11.01
CA GLN A 336 29.47 -2.81 -10.91
C GLN A 336 28.60 -3.90 -11.54
N ARG A 337 27.91 -4.69 -10.71
CA ARG A 337 27.18 -5.90 -11.14
C ARG A 337 25.80 -6.03 -10.54
N TYR A 338 25.57 -5.41 -9.39
CA TYR A 338 24.40 -5.74 -8.59
C TYR A 338 23.24 -4.74 -8.75
N ILE A 339 22.04 -5.26 -8.48
CA ILE A 339 20.80 -4.51 -8.47
C ILE A 339 20.40 -4.23 -7.02
N ARG A 340 19.89 -3.02 -6.77
CA ARG A 340 19.28 -2.61 -5.49
C ARG A 340 17.87 -2.10 -5.75
N GLY A 341 16.86 -2.90 -5.43
CA GLY A 341 15.46 -2.50 -5.54
C GLY A 341 14.92 -1.99 -4.21
N LEU A 342 14.34 -0.79 -4.21
CA LEU A 342 13.75 -0.17 -3.03
C LEU A 342 12.28 0.09 -3.31
N TYR A 343 11.41 -0.83 -2.88
CA TYR A 343 9.99 -0.79 -3.21
C TYR A 343 9.14 -0.19 -2.08
N SER A 344 8.13 0.61 -2.42
CA SER A 344 7.03 0.94 -1.50
C SER A 344 5.87 -0.05 -1.57
N GLY A 345 5.70 -0.71 -2.72
CA GLY A 345 4.65 -1.68 -2.95
C GLY A 345 5.11 -3.11 -2.81
N GLY A 346 4.58 -3.84 -1.83
CA GLY A 346 4.94 -5.24 -1.60
C GLY A 346 4.66 -6.19 -2.77
N THR A 347 3.55 -6.02 -3.50
CA THR A 347 3.28 -6.86 -4.69
C THR A 347 4.23 -6.56 -5.84
N LEU A 348 4.56 -5.27 -6.07
CA LEU A 348 5.54 -4.87 -7.08
C LEU A 348 6.94 -5.39 -6.72
N CYS A 349 7.31 -5.36 -5.44
CA CYS A 349 8.51 -6.01 -4.92
C CYS A 349 8.53 -7.51 -5.25
N TYR A 350 7.41 -8.21 -4.99
CA TYR A 350 7.28 -9.64 -5.24
C TYR A 350 7.38 -10.00 -6.73
N GLU A 351 6.77 -9.20 -7.61
CA GLU A 351 6.93 -9.36 -9.06
C GLU A 351 8.38 -9.12 -9.50
N ALA A 352 9.01 -8.09 -8.96
CA ALA A 352 10.41 -7.79 -9.27
C ALA A 352 11.32 -8.95 -8.90
N LEU A 353 11.14 -9.56 -7.72
CA LEU A 353 11.88 -10.77 -7.32
C LEU A 353 11.68 -11.90 -8.34
N GLY A 354 10.44 -12.19 -8.72
CA GLY A 354 10.12 -13.28 -9.64
C GLY A 354 10.74 -13.09 -11.02
N VAL A 355 10.67 -11.87 -11.55
CA VAL A 355 11.25 -11.52 -12.85
C VAL A 355 12.77 -11.56 -12.79
N LEU A 356 13.39 -10.97 -11.76
CA LEU A 356 14.85 -10.98 -11.64
C LEU A 356 15.42 -12.40 -11.47
N GLU A 357 14.81 -13.25 -10.65
CA GLU A 357 15.26 -14.64 -10.44
C GLU A 357 15.21 -15.50 -11.72
N GLN A 358 14.33 -15.16 -12.66
CA GLN A 358 14.27 -15.81 -13.97
C GLN A 358 15.38 -15.35 -14.93
N HIS A 359 15.92 -14.14 -14.75
CA HIS A 359 16.86 -13.55 -15.71
C HIS A 359 18.31 -13.61 -15.21
N ILE A 360 18.55 -13.14 -13.99
CA ILE A 360 19.89 -12.88 -13.43
C ILE A 360 20.26 -13.81 -12.28
N GLY A 361 19.31 -14.60 -11.75
CA GLY A 361 19.55 -15.58 -10.69
C GLY A 361 19.22 -15.07 -9.28
N PRO A 362 19.87 -15.56 -8.22
CA PRO A 362 19.45 -15.32 -6.83
C PRO A 362 19.33 -13.84 -6.45
N VAL A 363 18.22 -13.49 -5.78
CA VAL A 363 17.97 -12.14 -5.25
C VAL A 363 17.63 -12.22 -3.77
N TYR A 364 18.29 -11.41 -2.95
CA TYR A 364 18.03 -11.30 -1.51
C TYR A 364 16.89 -10.31 -1.22
N SER A 365 16.13 -10.57 -0.16
CA SER A 365 15.02 -9.71 0.25
C SER A 365 14.68 -9.89 1.73
N ASN A 366 13.92 -8.95 2.26
CA ASN A 366 13.16 -9.09 3.49
C ASN A 366 11.86 -9.89 3.31
N THR A 367 11.38 -10.03 2.07
CA THR A 367 10.18 -10.82 1.70
C THR A 367 10.49 -11.78 0.54
N PRO A 368 11.52 -12.64 0.67
CA PRO A 368 12.02 -13.40 -0.46
C PRO A 368 11.04 -14.50 -0.92
N LEU A 369 11.12 -14.85 -2.20
CA LEU A 369 10.36 -15.97 -2.77
C LEU A 369 10.88 -17.36 -2.31
N ASP A 370 12.13 -17.42 -1.88
CA ASP A 370 12.79 -18.57 -1.26
C ASP A 370 13.37 -18.12 0.08
N ALA A 371 12.95 -18.77 1.17
CA ALA A 371 13.40 -18.43 2.52
C ALA A 371 14.94 -18.50 2.69
N SER A 372 15.65 -19.27 1.85
CA SER A 372 17.13 -19.29 1.84
C SER A 372 17.77 -17.94 1.45
N ARG A 373 16.98 -17.04 0.86
CA ARG A 373 17.37 -15.69 0.42
C ARG A 373 16.93 -14.59 1.37
N MET A 374 16.51 -14.95 2.58
CA MET A 374 16.22 -13.98 3.63
C MET A 374 17.47 -13.19 4.01
N LEU A 375 17.35 -11.87 4.09
CA LEU A 375 18.41 -11.02 4.60
C LEU A 375 18.52 -11.13 6.13
N PRO A 376 19.73 -11.16 6.69
CA PRO A 376 19.92 -11.05 8.14
C PRO A 376 19.39 -9.73 8.71
N SER A 377 19.41 -8.66 7.90
CA SER A 377 18.85 -7.36 8.23
C SER A 377 18.36 -6.70 6.95
N ALA A 378 17.10 -6.27 6.93
CA ALA A 378 16.52 -5.53 5.81
C ALA A 378 17.20 -4.18 5.56
N MET A 379 17.96 -3.66 6.54
CA MET A 379 18.72 -2.41 6.43
C MET A 379 20.03 -2.55 5.63
N HIS A 380 20.49 -3.77 5.38
CA HIS A 380 21.78 -4.03 4.73
C HIS A 380 21.60 -4.95 3.51
N SER A 381 21.84 -4.38 2.32
CA SER A 381 21.82 -5.13 1.07
C SER A 381 23.08 -5.95 0.86
N ARG A 382 22.99 -7.01 0.05
CA ARG A 382 24.13 -7.77 -0.48
C ARG A 382 23.80 -8.33 -1.85
N GLU A 383 24.79 -8.42 -2.74
CA GLU A 383 24.60 -8.95 -4.11
C GLU A 383 23.33 -8.38 -4.76
N HIS A 384 22.56 -9.10 -5.58
CA HIS A 384 21.25 -8.59 -5.98
C HIS A 384 20.30 -8.56 -4.78
N THR A 385 19.74 -7.39 -4.46
CA THR A 385 18.80 -7.21 -3.35
C THR A 385 17.59 -6.40 -3.80
N VAL A 386 16.39 -6.82 -3.40
CA VAL A 386 15.15 -6.05 -3.55
C VAL A 386 14.41 -6.05 -2.22
N ILE A 387 14.09 -4.87 -1.69
CA ILE A 387 13.47 -4.69 -0.38
C ILE A 387 12.05 -4.16 -0.56
N ASP A 388 11.10 -4.82 0.11
CA ASP A 388 9.77 -4.27 0.35
C ASP A 388 9.84 -3.33 1.56
N MET A 389 9.95 -2.03 1.32
CA MET A 389 10.02 -1.02 2.38
C MET A 389 8.63 -0.68 2.94
N GLY A 390 7.55 -1.23 2.38
CA GLY A 390 6.18 -1.06 2.90
C GLY A 390 5.82 -2.05 4.01
N SER A 391 6.68 -3.03 4.29
CA SER A 391 6.46 -4.04 5.32
C SER A 391 6.55 -3.47 6.75
N ASP A 392 5.98 -4.22 7.70
CA ASP A 392 5.85 -3.82 9.11
C ASP A 392 7.17 -3.36 9.74
N GLU A 393 8.29 -4.01 9.40
CA GLU A 393 9.62 -3.66 9.91
C GLU A 393 10.07 -2.23 9.57
N PHE A 394 9.47 -1.60 8.56
CA PHE A 394 9.75 -0.22 8.16
C PHE A 394 8.65 0.77 8.55
N THR A 395 7.45 0.28 8.90
CA THR A 395 6.26 1.11 9.15
C THR A 395 5.85 1.16 10.61
N VAL A 396 6.44 0.34 11.49
CA VAL A 396 6.24 0.47 12.94
C VAL A 396 6.72 1.84 13.42
N GLY A 397 5.77 2.67 13.89
CA GLY A 397 6.05 4.03 14.36
C GLY A 397 6.36 5.04 13.25
N ARG A 398 6.16 4.68 11.97
CA ARG A 398 6.41 5.53 10.80
C ARG A 398 5.24 5.47 9.83
N LEU A 399 5.17 6.42 8.89
CA LEU A 399 4.20 6.33 7.80
C LEU A 399 4.63 5.30 6.76
N HIS A 400 3.65 4.74 6.07
CA HIS A 400 3.89 3.91 4.91
C HIS A 400 4.71 4.69 3.86
N PRO A 401 5.69 4.09 3.16
CA PRO A 401 6.57 4.81 2.24
C PRO A 401 5.90 5.45 1.02
N MET A 402 4.64 5.12 0.76
CA MET A 402 3.82 5.80 -0.27
C MET A 402 3.37 7.20 0.19
N LEU A 403 3.29 7.43 1.51
CA LEU A 403 2.98 8.73 2.11
C LEU A 403 4.24 9.51 2.45
N ASP A 404 5.26 8.82 2.97
CA ASP A 404 6.51 9.44 3.40
C ASP A 404 7.74 8.74 2.78
N PRO A 405 8.39 9.38 1.78
CA PRO A 405 9.51 8.77 1.09
C PRO A 405 10.85 8.89 1.84
N GLU A 406 10.92 9.55 3.01
CA GLU A 406 12.20 9.91 3.65
C GLU A 406 13.14 8.71 3.83
N LEU A 407 12.65 7.60 4.41
CA LEU A 407 13.48 6.42 4.63
C LEU A 407 13.97 5.79 3.31
N ARG A 408 13.12 5.78 2.28
CA ARG A 408 13.48 5.27 0.94
C ARG A 408 14.55 6.14 0.29
N GLN A 409 14.47 7.46 0.45
CA GLN A 409 15.46 8.42 -0.05
C GLN A 409 16.83 8.24 0.62
N GLN A 410 16.83 8.12 1.96
CA GLN A 410 18.06 7.86 2.71
C GLN A 410 18.68 6.53 2.29
N ARG A 411 17.87 5.50 2.10
CA ARG A 411 18.33 4.19 1.62
C ARG A 411 18.91 4.28 0.21
N LEU A 412 18.26 5.01 -0.71
CA LEU A 412 18.76 5.23 -2.07
C LEU A 412 20.17 5.82 -2.08
N LEU A 413 20.42 6.86 -1.28
CA LEU A 413 21.76 7.47 -1.21
C LEU A 413 22.81 6.48 -0.70
N ARG A 414 22.48 5.68 0.32
CA ARG A 414 23.40 4.64 0.84
C ARG A 414 23.72 3.58 -0.20
N GLU A 415 22.71 3.11 -0.94
CA GLU A 415 22.93 2.12 -2.01
C GLU A 415 23.77 2.70 -3.16
N ALA A 416 23.65 3.99 -3.46
CA ALA A 416 24.44 4.65 -4.49
C ALA A 416 25.94 4.74 -4.15
N GLU A 417 26.30 4.69 -2.85
CA GLU A 417 27.68 4.75 -2.37
C GLU A 417 28.41 3.41 -2.53
N ASP A 418 27.69 2.29 -2.63
CA ASP A 418 28.26 0.97 -2.83
C ASP A 418 28.89 0.85 -4.25
N PRO A 419 30.21 0.56 -4.36
CA PRO A 419 30.89 0.50 -5.64
C PRO A 419 30.48 -0.69 -6.51
N GLU A 420 29.81 -1.71 -5.96
CA GLU A 420 29.36 -2.89 -6.72
C GLU A 420 27.96 -2.71 -7.34
N VAL A 421 27.26 -1.63 -7.01
CA VAL A 421 25.91 -1.35 -7.51
C VAL A 421 25.97 -0.85 -8.94
N ALA A 422 25.29 -1.56 -9.84
CA ALA A 422 25.09 -1.18 -11.24
C ALA A 422 23.77 -0.43 -11.45
N VAL A 423 22.69 -0.93 -10.81
CA VAL A 423 21.33 -0.44 -11.02
C VAL A 423 20.60 -0.25 -9.69
N ILE A 424 19.94 0.89 -9.52
CA ILE A 424 18.90 1.10 -8.50
C ILE A 424 17.53 1.03 -9.17
N LEU A 425 16.64 0.20 -8.63
CA LEU A 425 15.24 0.03 -9.04
C LEU A 425 14.32 0.73 -8.03
N LEU A 426 13.35 1.51 -8.53
CA LEU A 426 12.34 2.20 -7.72
C LEU A 426 10.93 2.00 -8.31
N ASP A 427 9.93 1.90 -7.44
CA ASP A 427 8.52 2.14 -7.76
C ASP A 427 8.06 3.50 -7.24
N ILE A 428 7.30 4.21 -8.07
CA ILE A 428 6.60 5.45 -7.75
C ILE A 428 5.12 5.17 -7.93
N VAL A 429 4.41 5.00 -6.82
CA VAL A 429 2.98 4.66 -6.81
C VAL A 429 2.17 5.93 -6.57
N LEU A 430 1.28 6.25 -7.50
CA LEU A 430 0.41 7.42 -7.47
C LEU A 430 -0.98 7.06 -6.92
N GLY A 431 -1.88 8.03 -6.97
CA GLY A 431 -3.28 7.87 -6.62
C GLY A 431 -3.65 8.52 -5.30
N TRP A 432 -4.93 8.40 -4.96
CA TRP A 432 -5.50 8.87 -3.72
C TRP A 432 -4.81 8.24 -2.51
N GLY A 433 -4.64 9.03 -1.45
CA GLY A 433 -3.97 8.59 -0.23
C GLY A 433 -2.44 8.50 -0.33
N ALA A 434 -1.83 8.55 -1.51
CA ALA A 434 -0.37 8.61 -1.65
C ALA A 434 0.17 10.05 -1.49
N HIS A 435 1.49 10.21 -1.44
CA HIS A 435 2.15 11.52 -1.42
C HIS A 435 1.71 12.38 -2.62
N ALA A 436 1.60 13.70 -2.44
CA ALA A 436 1.07 14.61 -3.46
C ALA A 436 2.02 14.83 -4.66
N ASP A 437 3.33 14.67 -4.44
CA ASP A 437 4.36 14.77 -5.49
C ASP A 437 5.55 13.84 -5.22
N PRO A 438 5.41 12.51 -5.36
CA PRO A 438 6.48 11.58 -5.02
C PRO A 438 7.71 11.74 -5.92
N ALA A 439 7.56 11.96 -7.24
CA ALA A 439 8.68 12.17 -8.14
C ALA A 439 9.49 13.41 -7.78
N GLY A 440 8.84 14.53 -7.44
CA GLY A 440 9.52 15.74 -7.00
C GLY A 440 10.31 15.55 -5.69
N GLN A 441 9.86 14.66 -4.81
CA GLN A 441 10.63 14.30 -3.61
C GLN A 441 11.88 13.46 -3.96
N PHE A 442 11.79 12.52 -4.91
CA PHE A 442 12.93 11.66 -5.28
C PHE A 442 13.93 12.34 -6.23
N ALA A 443 13.49 13.25 -7.10
CA ALA A 443 14.34 13.84 -8.14
C ALA A 443 15.63 14.52 -7.61
N PRO A 444 15.60 15.37 -6.56
CA PRO A 444 16.83 15.96 -6.00
C PRO A 444 17.80 14.91 -5.45
N VAL A 445 17.26 13.89 -4.77
CA VAL A 445 18.04 12.81 -4.15
C VAL A 445 18.70 11.92 -5.20
N ILE A 446 17.99 11.65 -6.29
CA ILE A 446 18.54 10.91 -7.44
C ILE A 446 19.66 11.69 -8.11
N ARG A 447 19.48 13.00 -8.38
CA ARG A 447 20.55 13.83 -8.96
C ARG A 447 21.81 13.78 -8.09
N GLN A 448 21.63 13.91 -6.78
CA GLN A 448 22.72 13.79 -5.82
C GLN A 448 23.41 12.41 -5.89
N ALA A 449 22.66 11.32 -5.95
CA ALA A 449 23.23 9.97 -6.10
C ALA A 449 24.03 9.82 -7.40
N LEU A 450 23.50 10.31 -8.52
CA LEU A 450 24.17 10.27 -9.83
C LEU A 450 25.46 11.10 -9.84
N GLU A 451 25.44 12.30 -9.25
CA GLU A 451 26.61 13.16 -9.12
C GLU A 451 27.71 12.51 -8.26
N ARG A 452 27.35 11.93 -7.11
CA ARG A 452 28.30 11.22 -6.22
C ARG A 452 28.94 10.03 -6.94
N SER A 453 28.16 9.23 -7.66
CA SER A 453 28.68 8.10 -8.43
C SER A 453 29.65 8.56 -9.53
N ARG A 454 29.31 9.62 -10.27
CA ARG A 454 30.21 10.19 -11.30
C ARG A 454 31.49 10.75 -10.71
N ALA A 455 31.42 11.46 -9.58
CA ALA A 455 32.58 11.97 -8.87
C ALA A 455 33.51 10.84 -8.40
N ALA A 456 32.96 9.66 -8.10
CA ALA A 456 33.71 8.45 -7.78
C ALA A 456 34.19 7.65 -9.01
N GLY A 457 34.05 8.17 -10.23
CA GLY A 457 34.46 7.48 -11.46
C GLY A 457 33.60 6.28 -11.84
N ARG A 458 32.36 6.21 -11.32
CA ARG A 458 31.40 5.13 -11.57
C ARG A 458 30.19 5.63 -12.36
N TRP A 459 29.47 4.70 -13.00
CA TRP A 459 28.18 4.99 -13.61
C TRP A 459 27.06 4.34 -12.81
N LEU A 460 25.98 5.06 -12.50
CA LEU A 460 24.85 4.51 -11.78
C LEU A 460 23.61 4.62 -12.65
N ALA A 461 23.04 3.48 -13.05
CA ALA A 461 21.74 3.46 -13.69
C ALA A 461 20.65 3.52 -12.61
N VAL A 462 19.72 4.45 -12.74
CA VAL A 462 18.50 4.50 -11.91
C VAL A 462 17.32 4.24 -12.82
N VAL A 463 16.55 3.21 -12.50
CA VAL A 463 15.34 2.83 -13.21
C VAL A 463 14.17 3.02 -12.24
N ALA A 464 13.19 3.84 -12.62
CA ALA A 464 11.97 4.01 -11.85
C ALA A 464 10.74 3.68 -12.70
N THR A 465 9.77 3.03 -12.07
CA THR A 465 8.48 2.69 -12.67
C THR A 465 7.40 3.54 -12.02
N VAL A 466 6.42 3.98 -12.80
CA VAL A 466 5.31 4.82 -12.30
C VAL A 466 4.01 4.05 -12.44
N THR A 467 3.38 3.72 -11.30
CA THR A 467 2.07 3.08 -11.22
C THR A 467 1.01 4.15 -11.00
N GLY A 468 0.25 4.48 -12.05
CA GLY A 468 -0.83 5.45 -11.99
C GLY A 468 -1.40 5.83 -13.36
N THR A 469 -2.26 6.85 -13.36
CA THR A 469 -3.00 7.34 -14.54
C THR A 469 -2.94 8.85 -14.69
N ASP A 470 -3.35 9.35 -15.86
CA ASP A 470 -3.58 10.77 -16.13
C ASP A 470 -4.71 11.39 -15.30
N LEU A 471 -5.56 10.57 -14.66
CA LEU A 471 -6.62 11.03 -13.76
C LEU A 471 -6.21 11.10 -12.29
N ASP A 472 -5.01 10.63 -11.95
CA ASP A 472 -4.51 10.69 -10.58
C ASP A 472 -4.21 12.15 -10.17
N PRO A 473 -4.41 12.52 -8.88
CA PRO A 473 -4.14 13.87 -8.39
C PRO A 473 -2.72 14.38 -8.67
N GLN A 474 -1.75 13.48 -8.78
CA GLN A 474 -0.34 13.79 -9.00
C GLN A 474 0.03 14.02 -10.48
N SER A 475 -0.86 13.70 -11.44
CA SER A 475 -0.61 13.68 -12.89
C SER A 475 0.52 12.73 -13.31
N TYR A 476 0.16 11.58 -13.93
CA TYR A 476 1.13 10.59 -14.40
C TYR A 476 2.25 11.19 -15.27
N ASP A 477 1.91 12.02 -16.25
CA ASP A 477 2.88 12.58 -17.18
C ASP A 477 3.85 13.56 -16.53
N ASP A 478 3.39 14.33 -15.54
CA ASP A 478 4.24 15.28 -14.80
C ASP A 478 5.24 14.54 -13.89
N GLN A 479 4.78 13.49 -13.21
CA GLN A 479 5.63 12.62 -12.38
C GLN A 479 6.72 11.95 -13.21
N VAL A 480 6.32 11.40 -14.36
CA VAL A 480 7.23 10.80 -15.33
C VAL A 480 8.25 11.80 -15.87
N ARG A 481 7.80 12.99 -16.30
CA ARG A 481 8.69 14.04 -16.83
C ARG A 481 9.73 14.43 -15.79
N THR A 482 9.31 14.63 -14.54
CA THR A 482 10.17 14.99 -13.41
C THR A 482 11.29 13.96 -13.19
N LEU A 483 10.97 12.66 -13.28
CA LEU A 483 11.97 11.59 -13.15
C LEU A 483 12.92 11.56 -14.34
N VAL A 484 12.43 11.70 -15.57
CA VAL A 484 13.26 11.74 -16.78
C VAL A 484 14.24 12.92 -16.72
N GLU A 485 13.78 14.11 -16.31
CA GLU A 485 14.61 15.31 -16.10
C GLU A 485 15.62 15.15 -14.95
N ALA A 486 15.41 14.20 -14.04
CA ALA A 486 16.37 13.83 -13.00
C ALA A 486 17.44 12.82 -13.49
N GLY A 487 17.35 12.36 -14.75
CA GLY A 487 18.26 11.38 -15.34
C GLY A 487 17.85 9.93 -15.11
N VAL A 488 16.58 9.69 -14.77
CA VAL A 488 16.04 8.35 -14.51
C VAL A 488 15.58 7.70 -15.81
N LEU A 489 15.86 6.40 -15.96
CA LEU A 489 15.24 5.56 -16.98
C LEU A 489 13.82 5.22 -16.51
N VAL A 490 12.80 5.66 -17.25
CA VAL A 490 11.39 5.46 -16.88
C VAL A 490 10.67 4.61 -17.92
N PRO A 491 10.66 3.27 -17.76
CA PRO A 491 9.92 2.36 -18.63
C PRO A 491 8.41 2.48 -18.45
N SER A 492 7.67 1.86 -19.36
CA SER A 492 6.23 2.08 -19.48
C SER A 492 5.39 1.26 -18.51
N THR A 493 5.90 0.11 -18.09
CA THR A 493 5.28 -0.81 -17.15
C THR A 493 6.28 -1.21 -16.08
N HIS A 494 5.77 -1.71 -14.95
CA HIS A 494 6.62 -2.20 -13.88
C HIS A 494 7.57 -3.32 -14.36
N VAL A 495 7.04 -4.34 -15.03
CA VAL A 495 7.81 -5.49 -15.50
C VAL A 495 8.89 -5.09 -16.51
N ASP A 496 8.63 -4.15 -17.41
CA ASP A 496 9.64 -3.68 -18.37
C ASP A 496 10.79 -2.97 -17.66
N GLY A 497 10.52 -2.26 -16.57
CA GLY A 497 11.57 -1.68 -15.72
C GLY A 497 12.44 -2.72 -15.04
N VAL A 498 11.83 -3.77 -14.52
CA VAL A 498 12.58 -4.88 -13.91
C VAL A 498 13.41 -5.62 -14.97
N ARG A 499 12.85 -5.90 -16.15
CA ARG A 499 13.55 -6.53 -17.28
C ARG A 499 14.72 -5.67 -17.75
N LEU A 500 14.54 -4.35 -17.86
CA LEU A 500 15.62 -3.42 -18.21
C LEU A 500 16.78 -3.50 -17.21
N ALA A 501 16.48 -3.46 -15.91
CA ALA A 501 17.50 -3.56 -14.87
C ALA A 501 18.23 -4.92 -14.91
N ALA A 502 17.50 -6.01 -15.13
CA ALA A 502 18.06 -7.34 -15.32
C ALA A 502 19.04 -7.37 -16.51
N LEU A 503 18.66 -6.81 -17.65
CA LEU A 503 19.49 -6.79 -18.86
C LEU A 503 20.76 -5.94 -18.68
N ILE A 504 20.69 -4.81 -17.97
CA ILE A 504 21.87 -4.00 -17.64
C ILE A 504 22.83 -4.78 -16.75
N ALA A 505 22.32 -5.40 -15.68
CA ALA A 505 23.13 -6.19 -14.76
C ALA A 505 23.71 -7.46 -15.41
N GLU A 506 22.94 -8.14 -16.25
CA GLU A 506 23.38 -9.32 -17.01
C GLU A 506 24.53 -8.98 -17.95
N ALA A 507 24.44 -7.85 -18.67
CA ALA A 507 25.50 -7.37 -19.54
C ALA A 507 26.77 -6.98 -18.78
N ALA A 508 26.65 -6.62 -17.50
CA ALA A 508 27.77 -6.37 -16.60
C ALA A 508 28.36 -7.64 -15.95
N GLY A 509 27.82 -8.83 -16.26
CA GLY A 509 28.27 -10.12 -15.74
C GLY A 509 27.58 -10.58 -14.45
N GLY A 510 26.49 -9.93 -14.02
CA GLY A 510 25.65 -10.36 -12.90
C GLY A 510 24.73 -11.52 -13.27
N ARG A 511 25.27 -12.74 -13.37
CA ARG A 511 24.51 -13.95 -13.73
C ARG A 511 24.57 -15.01 -12.62
N GLY A 512 23.46 -15.72 -12.44
CA GLY A 512 23.33 -16.84 -11.53
C GLY A 512 22.35 -17.90 -12.03
N ALA A 513 22.11 -18.94 -11.21
CA ALA A 513 21.16 -20.00 -11.51
C ALA A 513 19.72 -19.46 -11.55
N ARG A 514 19.02 -19.70 -12.66
CA ARG A 514 17.66 -19.21 -12.90
C ARG A 514 16.62 -20.08 -12.19
N ARG A 515 15.52 -19.47 -11.77
CA ARG A 515 14.37 -20.15 -11.17
C ARG A 515 13.18 -20.19 -12.12
N GLU A 516 12.58 -21.37 -12.25
CA GLU A 516 11.29 -21.53 -12.93
C GLU A 516 10.12 -21.35 -11.95
N PRO A 517 9.02 -20.67 -12.36
CA PRO A 517 7.80 -20.58 -11.56
C PRO A 517 7.21 -21.95 -11.23
N ALA A 518 6.61 -22.07 -10.04
CA ALA A 518 5.82 -23.24 -9.71
C ALA A 518 4.56 -23.28 -10.60
N VAL A 519 4.27 -24.43 -11.22
CA VAL A 519 3.05 -24.63 -12.00
C VAL A 519 1.96 -25.17 -11.08
N LEU A 520 0.83 -24.47 -11.00
CA LEU A 520 -0.32 -24.91 -10.22
C LEU A 520 -1.18 -25.89 -11.02
N SER A 521 -1.65 -26.93 -10.35
CA SER A 521 -2.63 -27.87 -10.90
C SER A 521 -4.04 -27.32 -10.79
N LEU A 522 -4.86 -27.54 -11.82
CA LEU A 522 -6.29 -27.27 -11.75
C LEU A 522 -6.99 -28.39 -11.00
N PRO A 523 -7.82 -28.08 -9.99
CA PRO A 523 -8.53 -29.11 -9.27
C PRO A 523 -9.65 -29.74 -10.11
N PRO A 524 -9.92 -31.04 -9.93
CA PRO A 524 -11.17 -31.62 -10.37
C PRO A 524 -12.28 -31.21 -9.39
N GLY A 525 -13.32 -30.51 -9.86
CA GLY A 525 -14.49 -30.28 -9.02
C GLY A 525 -15.40 -29.14 -9.49
N GLU A 526 -16.66 -29.26 -9.12
CA GLU A 526 -17.64 -28.17 -9.18
C GLU A 526 -17.72 -27.53 -7.79
N ILE A 527 -17.58 -26.21 -7.74
CA ILE A 527 -17.88 -25.41 -6.55
C ILE A 527 -19.07 -24.51 -6.85
N THR A 528 -19.95 -24.34 -5.88
CA THR A 528 -21.05 -23.38 -5.97
C THR A 528 -20.59 -22.05 -5.39
N LEU A 529 -20.68 -20.99 -6.19
CA LEU A 529 -20.40 -19.62 -5.72
C LEU A 529 -21.45 -19.18 -4.69
N PRO A 530 -21.05 -18.42 -3.65
CA PRO A 530 -22.01 -17.87 -2.69
C PRO A 530 -22.99 -16.89 -3.36
N ASP A 531 -24.18 -16.74 -2.77
CA ASP A 531 -25.15 -15.72 -3.20
C ASP A 531 -24.69 -14.33 -2.77
N ALA A 532 -24.11 -13.59 -3.72
CA ALA A 532 -23.50 -12.29 -3.51
C ALA A 532 -24.46 -11.10 -3.74
N ALA A 533 -25.78 -11.29 -3.75
CA ALA A 533 -26.75 -10.22 -4.09
C ALA A 533 -26.57 -8.92 -3.27
N ALA A 534 -26.34 -9.03 -1.96
CA ALA A 534 -26.09 -7.86 -1.11
C ALA A 534 -24.79 -7.13 -1.46
N ILE A 535 -23.75 -7.87 -1.86
CA ILE A 535 -22.48 -7.28 -2.29
C ILE A 535 -22.64 -6.62 -3.67
N VAL A 536 -23.40 -7.21 -4.60
CA VAL A 536 -23.71 -6.57 -5.88
C VAL A 536 -24.41 -5.22 -5.67
N SER A 537 -25.28 -5.11 -4.66
CA SER A 537 -25.90 -3.83 -4.26
C SER A 537 -24.87 -2.77 -3.83
N LEU A 538 -23.81 -3.16 -3.12
CA LEU A 538 -22.69 -2.27 -2.79
C LEU A 538 -21.96 -1.78 -4.05
N LEU A 539 -21.84 -2.62 -5.08
CA LEU A 539 -21.11 -2.31 -6.31
C LEU A 539 -21.91 -1.41 -7.27
N ALA A 540 -23.24 -1.44 -7.21
CA ALA A 540 -24.11 -0.77 -8.18
C ALA A 540 -23.95 0.76 -8.25
N GLN A 541 -23.45 1.42 -7.19
CA GLN A 541 -23.22 2.86 -7.13
C GLN A 541 -21.97 3.18 -6.30
N PRO A 542 -21.39 4.39 -6.41
CA PRO A 542 -20.37 4.83 -5.47
C PRO A 542 -20.84 4.63 -4.02
N PRO A 543 -20.00 4.05 -3.14
CA PRO A 543 -20.39 3.77 -1.76
C PRO A 543 -20.66 5.06 -0.99
N ARG A 544 -21.45 4.97 0.08
CA ARG A 544 -21.62 6.04 1.06
C ARG A 544 -20.92 5.61 2.33
N VAL A 545 -19.87 6.34 2.69
CA VAL A 545 -18.82 5.85 3.58
C VAL A 545 -18.91 6.46 4.98
N VAL A 546 -18.92 5.60 5.98
CA VAL A 546 -18.60 5.97 7.36
C VAL A 546 -17.10 5.82 7.55
N ASN A 547 -16.39 6.94 7.67
CA ASN A 547 -14.94 6.92 7.89
C ASN A 547 -14.62 6.86 9.38
N VAL A 548 -13.70 5.96 9.77
CA VAL A 548 -13.23 5.81 11.14
C VAL A 548 -11.71 5.73 11.16
N GLY A 549 -11.03 6.72 11.71
CA GLY A 549 -9.57 6.82 11.72
C GLY A 549 -9.06 8.03 10.95
N LEU A 550 -8.19 7.81 9.97
CA LEU A 550 -7.51 8.87 9.22
C LEU A 550 -8.49 9.79 8.49
N GLU A 551 -8.41 11.10 8.75
CA GLU A 551 -9.24 12.09 8.04
C GLU A 551 -8.81 12.25 6.58
N LEU A 552 -7.54 11.99 6.26
CA LEU A 552 -7.01 12.00 4.89
C LEU A 552 -7.87 11.15 3.93
N PHE A 553 -8.37 10.00 4.39
CA PHE A 553 -9.24 9.16 3.56
C PHE A 553 -10.63 9.74 3.38
N ALA A 554 -11.19 10.42 4.39
CA ALA A 554 -12.43 11.13 4.23
C ALA A 554 -12.29 12.32 3.28
N ASP A 555 -11.21 13.09 3.37
CA ASP A 555 -10.93 14.23 2.50
C ASP A 555 -10.73 13.78 1.04
N SER A 556 -9.98 12.70 0.83
CA SER A 556 -9.83 12.05 -0.48
C SER A 556 -11.18 11.67 -1.08
N LEU A 557 -12.04 11.00 -0.32
CA LEU A 557 -13.36 10.58 -0.79
C LEU A 557 -14.28 11.78 -1.07
N ARG A 558 -14.25 12.83 -0.25
CA ARG A 558 -15.00 14.07 -0.52
C ARG A 558 -14.53 14.75 -1.79
N ALA A 559 -13.22 14.79 -2.05
CA ALA A 559 -12.65 15.32 -3.29
C ALA A 559 -13.10 14.53 -4.53
N GLN A 560 -13.41 13.25 -4.37
CA GLN A 560 -14.02 12.40 -5.39
C GLN A 560 -15.55 12.55 -5.51
N GLY A 561 -16.19 13.38 -4.69
CA GLY A 561 -17.65 13.55 -4.65
C GLY A 561 -18.40 12.44 -3.91
N VAL A 562 -17.69 11.60 -3.15
CA VAL A 562 -18.28 10.50 -2.38
C VAL A 562 -18.92 11.03 -1.10
N GLY A 563 -20.11 10.55 -0.77
CA GLY A 563 -20.80 10.91 0.47
C GLY A 563 -20.10 10.27 1.68
N VAL A 564 -19.49 11.09 2.53
CA VAL A 564 -18.71 10.62 3.70
C VAL A 564 -19.12 11.32 4.99
N VAL A 565 -19.22 10.55 6.07
CA VAL A 565 -19.29 11.06 7.45
C VAL A 565 -18.15 10.45 8.27
N SER A 566 -17.33 11.30 8.87
CA SER A 566 -16.25 10.87 9.78
C SER A 566 -16.78 10.69 11.20
N VAL A 567 -16.40 9.60 11.84
CA VAL A 567 -16.61 9.37 13.27
C VAL A 567 -15.50 10.08 14.06
N ASP A 568 -15.87 10.85 15.09
CA ASP A 568 -14.92 11.37 16.10
C ASP A 568 -14.50 10.23 17.03
N TRP A 569 -13.74 9.29 16.46
CA TRP A 569 -13.27 8.11 17.16
C TRP A 569 -12.04 8.44 17.99
N GLN A 570 -12.02 7.94 19.22
CA GLN A 570 -10.88 8.03 20.11
C GLN A 570 -10.66 6.67 20.79
N PRO A 571 -9.39 6.30 21.08
CA PRO A 571 -9.14 5.11 21.86
C PRO A 571 -9.80 5.25 23.25
N PRO A 572 -10.40 4.18 23.79
CA PRO A 572 -10.99 4.22 25.12
C PRO A 572 -9.92 4.57 26.17
N ALA A 573 -10.26 5.43 27.13
CA ALA A 573 -9.36 5.78 28.23
C ALA A 573 -8.82 4.52 28.93
N GLY A 574 -7.54 4.50 29.33
CA GLY A 574 -6.84 3.28 29.76
C GLY A 574 -7.52 2.46 30.88
N GLY A 575 -8.35 3.09 31.75
CA GLY A 575 -9.16 2.37 32.73
C GLY A 575 -10.33 1.57 32.13
N LYS A 576 -10.97 2.08 31.08
CA LYS A 576 -12.00 1.36 30.32
C LYS A 576 -11.39 0.28 29.43
N GLN A 577 -10.17 0.48 28.95
CA GLN A 577 -9.47 -0.51 28.14
C GLN A 577 -9.21 -1.81 28.90
N LYS A 578 -8.69 -1.73 30.13
CA LYS A 578 -8.50 -2.93 30.98
C LYS A 578 -9.82 -3.67 31.23
N LEU A 579 -10.92 -2.93 31.38
CA LEU A 579 -12.24 -3.52 31.56
C LEU A 579 -12.73 -4.23 30.29
N ILE A 580 -12.55 -3.63 29.11
CA ILE A 580 -12.88 -4.24 27.81
C ILE A 580 -12.05 -5.51 27.60
N GLU A 581 -10.72 -5.46 27.81
CA GLU A 581 -9.84 -6.62 27.69
C GLU A 581 -10.22 -7.75 28.66
N MET A 582 -10.74 -7.42 29.85
CA MET A 582 -11.26 -8.39 30.80
C MET A 582 -12.59 -8.99 30.35
N LEU A 583 -13.50 -8.20 29.79
CA LEU A 583 -14.78 -8.66 29.28
C LEU A 583 -14.62 -9.55 28.03
N ASP A 584 -13.72 -9.19 27.12
CA ASP A 584 -13.40 -9.99 25.93
C ASP A 584 -12.82 -11.36 26.31
N LYS A 585 -12.00 -11.43 27.36
CA LYS A 585 -11.49 -12.71 27.91
C LYS A 585 -12.57 -13.57 28.56
N LEU A 586 -13.71 -12.99 28.93
CA LEU A 586 -14.84 -13.69 29.56
C LEU A 586 -15.88 -14.18 28.53
N GLY A 587 -15.71 -13.86 27.24
CA GLY A 587 -16.59 -14.35 26.16
C GLY A 587 -18.04 -13.85 26.25
N ALA A 588 -18.24 -12.61 26.71
CA ALA A 588 -19.56 -11.97 26.80
C ALA A 588 -20.02 -11.33 25.48
#